data_AF-A0A7C5GII5-F1
#
_entry.id   AF-A0A7C5GII5-F1
#
_cell.length_a   1.000
_cell.length_b   1.000
_cell.length_c   1.000
_cell.angle_alpha   90.00
_cell.angle_beta   90.00
_cell.angle_gamma   90.00
#
_symmetry.space_group_name_H-M   'P 1'
#
loop_
_entity.id
_entity.type
_entity.pdbx_description
1 polymer ?
#
loop_
_entity_poly.entity_id
_entity_poly.type
_entity_poly.pdbx_seq_one_letter_code
_entity_poly.pdbx_strand_id
1 'polypeptide(L)'
;MAPPAQCPCTSAGSRRRPPARHLRAGKYRRFRRRQAFGNGRERETVSSVAGLERRKDEPFRHPARIPQQGEPAVTTIYHNPRCSKSRQTLELLRDKGVEPTVVEYLKTPPTREELERILEMLRMEPRNLMRRKEKEYKELGLDDPSLGREQLIDAMVAHPRLIERPIVVEGNRAAIGRPPEKVLEILS
;
A
#
# COMPACT_ATOMS: atom_id res chain seq x y z
N MET A 1 -55.76 1.28 -2.78
CA MET A 1 -56.23 2.68 -2.84
C MET A 1 -55.06 3.56 -2.45
N ALA A 2 -54.31 4.07 -3.43
CA ALA A 2 -53.39 5.21 -3.27
C ALA A 2 -54.20 6.51 -3.50
N PRO A 3 -53.78 7.69 -3.01
CA PRO A 3 -52.73 8.48 -3.68
C PRO A 3 -51.76 9.27 -2.74
N PRO A 4 -50.75 9.95 -3.30
CA PRO A 4 -49.50 10.38 -2.65
C PRO A 4 -49.46 11.89 -2.32
N ALA A 5 -48.54 12.31 -1.46
CA ALA A 5 -48.12 13.72 -1.33
C ALA A 5 -46.74 13.77 -0.64
N GLN A 6 -45.64 14.11 -1.31
CA GLN A 6 -45.21 15.41 -1.86
C GLN A 6 -44.02 15.94 -1.03
N CYS A 7 -42.86 15.94 -1.67
CA CYS A 7 -41.67 16.66 -1.24
C CYS A 7 -41.87 18.18 -1.41
N PRO A 8 -41.48 19.02 -0.43
CA PRO A 8 -41.17 20.41 -0.70
C PRO A 8 -39.67 20.55 -1.00
N CYS A 9 -39.38 20.67 -2.29
CA CYS A 9 -38.16 21.28 -2.78
C CYS A 9 -38.28 22.81 -2.62
N THR A 10 -37.41 23.42 -1.83
CA THR A 10 -37.32 24.89 -1.73
C THR A 10 -35.88 25.37 -1.97
N SER A 11 -35.74 25.99 -3.15
CA SER A 11 -34.99 27.22 -3.44
C SER A 11 -33.47 27.30 -3.17
N ALA A 12 -32.74 27.32 -4.29
CA ALA A 12 -31.96 28.46 -4.78
C ALA A 12 -30.88 29.06 -3.84
N GLY A 13 -29.63 28.73 -4.13
CA GLY A 13 -28.44 29.46 -3.68
C GLY A 13 -27.48 29.69 -4.85
N SER A 14 -27.48 30.93 -5.34
CA SER A 14 -26.77 31.45 -6.51
C SER A 14 -25.24 31.46 -6.42
N ARG A 15 -24.60 31.06 -7.53
CA ARG A 15 -23.37 31.59 -8.16
C ARG A 15 -22.46 32.49 -7.30
N ARG A 16 -21.21 32.07 -7.05
CA ARG A 16 -20.02 32.94 -7.15
C ARG A 16 -18.82 32.15 -7.71
N ARG A 17 -18.30 32.62 -8.85
CA ARG A 17 -17.04 32.19 -9.50
C ARG A 17 -15.84 32.45 -8.59
N PRO A 18 -14.77 31.63 -8.66
CA PRO A 18 -13.48 31.96 -8.06
C PRO A 18 -12.71 32.97 -8.93
N PRO A 19 -11.93 33.91 -8.34
CA PRO A 19 -10.94 34.67 -9.08
C PRO A 19 -9.63 33.88 -9.25
N ALA A 20 -9.07 33.99 -10.45
CA ALA A 20 -7.74 33.51 -10.83
C ALA A 20 -6.60 34.39 -10.29
N ARG A 21 -5.40 33.80 -10.16
CA ARG A 21 -4.02 34.35 -10.09
C ARG A 21 -3.23 33.53 -9.03
N HIS A 22 -1.99 33.09 -9.19
CA HIS A 22 -0.89 33.50 -10.07
C HIS A 22 0.11 32.34 -10.15
N LEU A 23 0.66 32.10 -11.34
CA LEU A 23 1.84 31.27 -11.57
C LEU A 23 3.06 31.90 -10.90
N ARG A 24 3.85 31.11 -10.15
CA ARG A 24 5.28 31.37 -9.95
C ARG A 24 6.09 30.10 -10.17
N ALA A 25 6.88 30.16 -11.23
CA ALA A 25 7.90 29.19 -11.62
C ALA A 25 9.06 29.18 -10.61
N GLY A 26 9.49 27.97 -10.22
CA GLY A 26 10.56 27.75 -9.24
C GLY A 26 11.51 26.61 -9.63
N LYS A 27 12.19 26.76 -10.77
CA LYS A 27 13.57 26.32 -11.08
C LYS A 27 14.09 25.02 -10.41
N TYR A 28 13.96 23.89 -11.10
CA TYR A 28 14.78 22.69 -10.87
C TYR A 28 16.25 22.95 -11.25
N ARG A 29 17.16 22.84 -10.28
CA ARG A 29 18.62 22.94 -10.49
C ARG A 29 19.25 21.55 -10.61
N ARG A 30 19.68 21.26 -11.84
CA ARG A 30 20.79 20.41 -12.30
C ARG A 30 21.44 19.42 -11.31
N PHE A 31 21.26 18.15 -11.66
CA PHE A 31 22.28 17.10 -11.71
C PHE A 31 23.73 17.63 -11.88
N ARG A 32 24.64 17.21 -10.99
CA ARG A 32 26.03 16.90 -11.35
C ARG A 32 26.57 15.76 -10.48
N ARG A 33 27.04 14.73 -11.19
CA ARG A 33 27.88 13.61 -10.73
C ARG A 33 28.98 14.05 -9.76
N ARG A 34 29.31 13.19 -8.80
CA ARG A 34 30.67 12.63 -8.70
C ARG A 34 30.68 11.33 -7.89
N GLN A 35 31.19 10.30 -8.55
CA GLN A 35 31.67 9.06 -7.96
C GLN A 35 32.82 9.37 -6.99
N ALA A 36 32.87 8.66 -5.88
CA ALA A 36 34.10 8.43 -5.12
C ALA A 36 34.08 6.98 -4.63
N PHE A 37 34.78 6.13 -5.38
CA PHE A 37 35.25 4.83 -4.97
C PHE A 37 36.16 5.00 -3.74
N GLY A 38 35.77 4.40 -2.61
CA GLY A 38 36.62 4.23 -1.43
C GLY A 38 37.09 2.79 -1.34
N ASN A 39 38.21 2.49 -2.00
CA ASN A 39 38.97 1.25 -1.79
C ASN A 39 39.85 1.47 -0.54
N GLY A 40 39.40 0.98 0.61
CA GLY A 40 40.20 0.90 1.84
C GLY A 40 40.67 -0.53 2.06
N ARG A 41 41.84 -0.87 1.50
CA ARG A 41 42.64 -2.02 1.92
C ARG A 41 43.52 -1.55 3.06
N GLU A 42 43.27 -2.02 4.26
CA GLU A 42 44.29 -2.04 5.31
C GLU A 42 44.52 -3.48 5.76
N ARG A 43 45.77 -3.89 5.55
CA ARG A 43 46.33 -5.15 6.00
C ARG A 43 46.65 -4.99 7.48
N GLU A 44 46.09 -5.83 8.31
CA GLU A 44 46.54 -5.97 9.69
C GLU A 44 47.23 -7.33 9.82
N THR A 45 48.56 -7.25 9.80
CA THR A 45 49.48 -8.32 10.17
C THR A 45 49.64 -8.33 11.69
N VAL A 46 49.31 -9.45 12.32
CA VAL A 46 49.86 -9.92 13.62
C VAL A 46 49.56 -11.42 13.66
N SER A 47 50.42 -12.28 13.11
CA SER A 47 51.62 -12.82 13.75
C SER A 47 51.42 -13.20 15.22
N SER A 48 51.21 -14.51 15.41
CA SER A 48 51.84 -15.35 16.43
C SER A 48 51.49 -15.09 17.90
N VAL A 49 50.85 -16.07 18.55
CA VAL A 49 51.47 -16.77 19.69
C VAL A 49 50.81 -18.13 19.94
N ALA A 50 51.68 -19.06 20.30
CA ALA A 50 51.48 -20.44 20.66
C ALA A 50 50.46 -20.69 21.79
N GLY A 51 49.79 -21.84 21.68
CA GLY A 51 49.96 -22.90 22.68
C GLY A 51 48.89 -23.02 23.77
N LEU A 52 48.41 -24.27 23.92
CA LEU A 52 47.79 -24.87 25.13
C LEU A 52 46.38 -24.31 25.46
N GLU A 53 45.32 -25.08 25.70
CA GLU A 53 45.19 -26.42 26.25
C GLU A 53 43.91 -27.12 25.77
N ARG A 54 43.99 -28.45 25.66
CA ARG A 54 42.83 -29.33 25.71
C ARG A 54 42.03 -29.03 26.97
N ARG A 55 40.71 -28.83 26.88
CA ARG A 55 39.70 -29.45 27.77
C ARG A 55 38.28 -29.31 27.22
N LYS A 56 37.66 -30.48 27.05
CA LYS A 56 36.24 -30.83 27.25
C LYS A 56 35.29 -30.56 26.08
N ASP A 57 34.95 -31.65 25.40
CA ASP A 57 33.57 -32.12 25.22
C ASP A 57 32.48 -31.04 25.26
N GLU A 58 32.46 -30.15 24.27
CA GLU A 58 31.22 -29.48 23.88
C GLU A 58 30.67 -30.28 22.71
N PRO A 59 29.55 -31.03 22.87
CA PRO A 59 28.90 -31.61 21.71
C PRO A 59 28.54 -30.42 20.84
N PHE A 60 29.06 -30.40 19.61
CA PHE A 60 28.73 -29.43 18.56
C PHE A 60 27.24 -29.12 18.67
N ARG A 61 26.91 -28.02 19.35
CA ARG A 61 25.54 -27.56 19.54
C ARG A 61 25.20 -27.04 18.17
N HIS A 62 24.69 -27.94 17.33
CA HIS A 62 24.17 -27.65 16.01
C HIS A 62 23.47 -26.30 16.13
N PRO A 63 23.90 -25.25 15.41
CA PRO A 63 23.12 -24.02 15.41
C PRO A 63 21.72 -24.46 15.04
N ALA A 64 20.78 -24.20 15.94
CA ALA A 64 19.40 -24.64 15.82
C ALA A 64 18.99 -24.42 14.38
N ARG A 65 18.71 -25.54 13.70
CA ARG A 65 18.27 -25.61 12.31
C ARG A 65 17.25 -24.49 12.16
N ILE A 66 17.64 -23.37 11.55
CA ILE A 66 16.70 -22.28 11.27
C ILE A 66 15.59 -23.00 10.51
N PRO A 67 14.35 -23.03 11.03
CA PRO A 67 13.29 -23.69 10.30
C PRO A 67 13.22 -22.96 8.96
N GLN A 68 13.48 -23.70 7.89
CA GLN A 68 13.20 -23.27 6.54
C GLN A 68 11.68 -23.26 6.43
N GLN A 69 11.05 -22.26 7.05
CA GLN A 69 9.62 -22.02 6.91
C GLN A 69 9.44 -21.59 5.47
N GLY A 70 8.59 -22.35 4.76
CA GLY A 70 8.48 -22.37 3.32
C GLY A 70 8.45 -20.98 2.70
N GLU A 71 8.98 -20.88 1.49
CA GLU A 71 9.01 -19.64 0.71
C GLU A 71 7.65 -18.94 0.85
N PRO A 72 7.58 -17.83 1.61
CA PRO A 72 6.31 -17.32 2.04
C PRO A 72 5.58 -16.79 0.81
N ALA A 73 4.30 -17.14 0.68
CA ALA A 73 3.41 -16.45 -0.23
C ALA A 73 3.56 -14.94 0.04
N VAL A 74 4.07 -14.21 -0.95
CA VAL A 74 4.41 -12.79 -0.79
C VAL A 74 3.11 -12.03 -0.51
N THR A 75 2.89 -11.75 0.77
CA THR A 75 1.71 -11.01 1.25
C THR A 75 2.10 -9.55 1.30
N THR A 76 1.40 -8.69 0.58
CA THR A 76 1.60 -7.24 0.57
C THR A 76 0.36 -6.56 1.12
N ILE A 77 0.53 -5.67 2.10
CA ILE A 77 -0.55 -4.87 2.67
C ILE A 77 -0.37 -3.40 2.33
N TYR A 78 -1.34 -2.83 1.62
CA TYR A 78 -1.46 -1.40 1.40
C TYR A 78 -2.07 -0.74 2.63
N HIS A 79 -1.19 -0.26 3.50
CA HIS A 79 -1.51 0.22 4.84
C HIS A 79 -1.34 1.74 4.96
N ASN A 80 -2.06 2.34 5.91
CA ASN A 80 -1.75 3.69 6.39
C ASN A 80 -1.76 3.69 7.93
N PRO A 81 -0.67 4.14 8.59
CA PRO A 81 -0.52 4.11 10.04
C PRO A 81 -1.58 4.91 10.79
N ARG A 82 -2.22 5.89 10.14
CA ARG A 82 -3.27 6.72 10.74
C ARG A 82 -4.64 6.03 10.80
N CYS A 83 -4.81 4.84 10.20
CA CYS A 83 -6.10 4.18 10.10
C CYS A 83 -6.23 3.01 11.10
N SER A 84 -7.16 3.10 12.06
CA SER A 84 -7.37 2.06 13.08
C SER A 84 -7.70 0.67 12.50
N LYS A 85 -8.56 0.59 11.47
CA LYS A 85 -8.89 -0.69 10.82
C LYS A 85 -7.69 -1.33 10.09
N SER A 86 -6.81 -0.48 9.58
CA SER A 86 -5.59 -0.91 8.89
C SER A 86 -4.56 -1.47 9.86
N ARG A 87 -4.48 -0.93 11.09
CA ARG A 87 -3.64 -1.47 12.17
C ARG A 87 -4.17 -2.82 12.66
N GLN A 88 -5.47 -2.91 12.91
CA GLN A 88 -6.13 -4.17 13.29
C GLN A 88 -5.89 -5.29 12.26
N THR A 89 -5.94 -4.96 10.96
CA THR A 89 -5.66 -5.93 9.89
C THR A 89 -4.19 -6.38 9.90
N LEU A 90 -3.25 -5.48 10.16
CA LEU A 90 -1.82 -5.81 10.26
C LEU A 90 -1.54 -6.70 11.49
N GLU A 91 -2.16 -6.40 12.63
CA GLU A 91 -2.06 -7.21 13.84
C GLU A 91 -2.66 -8.60 13.63
N LEU A 92 -3.81 -8.70 12.96
CA LEU A 92 -4.44 -9.97 12.60
C LEU A 92 -3.53 -10.85 11.72
N LEU A 93 -2.87 -10.25 10.72
CA LEU A 93 -1.92 -10.97 9.86
C LEU A 93 -0.74 -11.52 10.66
N ARG A 94 -0.19 -10.72 11.58
CA ARG A 94 0.91 -11.14 12.47
C ARG A 94 0.50 -12.22 13.44
N ASP A 95 -0.72 -12.15 13.99
CA ASP A 95 -1.28 -13.18 14.88
C ASP A 95 -1.39 -14.55 14.18
N LYS A 96 -1.64 -14.53 12.86
CA LYS A 96 -1.63 -15.72 12.00
C LYS A 96 -0.24 -16.21 11.60
N GLY A 97 0.82 -15.54 12.06
CA GLY A 97 2.20 -15.88 11.70
C GLY A 97 2.60 -15.46 10.28
N VAL A 98 1.80 -14.60 9.62
CA VAL A 98 2.11 -14.05 8.30
C VAL A 98 2.82 -12.71 8.49
N GLU A 99 3.99 -12.54 7.88
CA GLU A 99 4.72 -11.27 7.83
C GLU A 99 4.46 -10.55 6.50
N PRO A 100 3.47 -9.64 6.42
CA PRO A 100 3.18 -8.94 5.17
C PRO A 100 4.16 -7.79 4.92
N THR A 101 4.49 -7.58 3.65
CA THR A 101 5.18 -6.38 3.17
C THR A 101 4.26 -5.18 3.28
N VAL A 102 4.59 -4.23 4.17
CA VAL A 102 3.79 -3.03 4.40
C VAL A 102 4.13 -1.97 3.37
N VAL A 103 3.19 -1.65 2.48
CA VAL A 103 3.34 -0.63 1.45
C VAL A 103 2.46 0.58 1.79
N GLU A 104 3.10 1.73 2.00
CA GLU A 104 2.39 2.99 2.20
C GLU A 104 1.92 3.55 0.86
N TYR A 105 0.70 3.18 0.43
CA TYR A 105 0.13 3.57 -0.87
C TYR A 105 0.07 5.10 -1.12
N LEU A 106 0.13 5.91 -0.07
CA LEU A 106 0.20 7.37 -0.19
C LEU A 106 1.60 7.88 -0.60
N LYS A 107 2.65 7.14 -0.28
CA LYS A 107 4.04 7.46 -0.64
C LYS A 107 4.43 6.79 -1.95
N THR A 108 4.01 5.54 -2.10
CA THR A 108 4.27 4.71 -3.29
C THR A 108 2.92 4.40 -3.94
N PRO A 109 2.37 5.31 -4.76
CA PRO A 109 1.13 5.05 -5.48
C PRO A 109 1.33 3.83 -6.40
N PRO A 110 0.37 2.90 -6.44
CA PRO A 110 0.43 1.79 -7.39
C PRO A 110 0.35 2.32 -8.83
N THR A 111 1.00 1.63 -9.75
CA THR A 111 0.88 1.93 -11.18
C THR A 111 -0.49 1.49 -11.70
N ARG A 112 -0.84 1.95 -12.92
CA ARG A 112 -2.05 1.51 -13.61
C ARG A 112 -2.15 -0.02 -13.69
N GLU A 113 -1.05 -0.66 -14.12
CA GLU A 113 -1.00 -2.12 -14.31
C GLU A 113 -1.21 -2.87 -12.99
N GLU A 114 -0.63 -2.39 -11.90
CA GLU A 114 -0.81 -2.99 -10.58
C GLU A 114 -2.25 -2.82 -10.07
N LEU A 115 -2.87 -1.67 -10.31
CA LEU A 115 -4.29 -1.47 -9.99
C LEU A 115 -5.21 -2.37 -10.83
N GLU A 116 -4.93 -2.54 -12.11
CA GLU A 116 -5.67 -3.45 -12.99
C GLU A 116 -5.60 -4.88 -12.46
N ARG A 117 -4.41 -5.36 -12.12
CA ARG A 117 -4.21 -6.67 -11.48
C ARG A 117 -4.99 -6.80 -10.18
N ILE A 118 -4.92 -5.81 -9.29
CA ILE A 118 -5.66 -5.83 -8.01
C ILE A 118 -7.18 -5.91 -8.25
N LEU A 119 -7.70 -5.17 -9.24
CA LEU A 119 -9.11 -5.21 -9.60
C LEU A 119 -9.54 -6.55 -10.19
N GLU A 120 -8.69 -7.17 -11.02
CA GLU A 120 -8.93 -8.52 -11.54
C GLU A 120 -8.94 -9.58 -10.43
N MET A 121 -8.00 -9.48 -9.48
CA MET A 121 -7.93 -10.38 -8.32
C MET A 121 -9.16 -10.23 -7.41
N LEU A 122 -9.62 -8.99 -7.20
CA LEU A 122 -10.83 -8.70 -6.43
C LEU A 122 -12.12 -9.09 -7.18
N ARG A 123 -12.07 -9.19 -8.52
CA ARG A 123 -13.24 -9.33 -9.42
C ARG A 123 -14.29 -8.26 -9.17
N MET A 124 -13.85 -7.01 -9.00
CA MET A 124 -14.72 -5.87 -8.71
C MET A 124 -14.49 -4.71 -9.66
N GLU A 125 -15.52 -3.90 -9.85
CA GLU A 125 -15.40 -2.63 -10.56
C GLU A 125 -14.53 -1.62 -9.80
N PRO A 126 -13.74 -0.78 -10.50
CA PRO A 126 -12.93 0.27 -9.87
C PRO A 126 -13.76 1.21 -8.99
N ARG A 127 -15.02 1.47 -9.38
CA ARG A 127 -15.97 2.28 -8.59
C ARG A 127 -16.28 1.72 -7.20
N ASN A 128 -16.14 0.40 -7.01
CA ASN A 128 -16.31 -0.25 -5.71
C ASN A 128 -15.03 -0.24 -4.88
N LEU A 129 -13.86 -0.12 -5.53
CA LEU A 129 -12.58 0.09 -4.86
C LEU A 129 -12.37 1.56 -4.48
N MET A 130 -13.17 2.49 -5.01
CA MET A 130 -13.11 3.91 -4.68
C MET A 130 -13.97 4.29 -3.48
N ARG A 131 -13.42 5.19 -2.65
CA ARG A 131 -14.11 5.78 -1.49
C ARG A 131 -15.01 6.92 -1.97
N ARG A 132 -16.27 6.60 -2.28
CA ARG A 132 -17.31 7.56 -2.73
C ARG A 132 -17.58 8.75 -1.79
N LYS A 133 -17.12 8.67 -0.53
CA LYS A 133 -17.31 9.71 0.49
C LYS A 133 -16.20 10.77 0.51
N GLU A 134 -15.12 10.59 -0.24
CA GLU A 134 -14.03 11.56 -0.30
C GLU A 134 -14.41 12.79 -1.16
N LYS A 135 -13.82 13.95 -0.86
CA LYS A 135 -14.09 15.20 -1.58
C LYS A 135 -13.60 15.11 -3.03
N GLU A 136 -12.38 14.61 -3.21
CA GLU A 136 -11.80 14.38 -4.54
C GLU A 136 -12.71 13.55 -5.46
N TYR A 137 -13.46 12.57 -4.94
CA TYR A 137 -14.38 11.76 -5.75
C TYR A 137 -15.49 12.62 -6.39
N LYS A 138 -16.03 13.57 -5.61
CA LYS A 138 -17.09 14.49 -6.05
C LYS A 138 -16.54 15.62 -6.92
N GLU A 139 -15.37 16.15 -6.58
CA GLU A 139 -14.73 17.24 -7.34
C GLU A 139 -14.33 16.81 -8.76
N LEU A 140 -13.90 15.56 -8.92
CA LEU A 140 -13.53 14.98 -10.20
C LEU A 140 -14.73 14.41 -10.97
N GLY A 141 -15.93 14.41 -10.40
CA GLY A 141 -17.13 13.87 -11.04
C GLY A 141 -17.06 12.36 -11.32
N LEU A 142 -16.33 11.59 -10.51
CA LEU A 142 -16.16 10.14 -10.70
C LEU A 142 -17.44 9.31 -10.46
N ASP A 143 -18.50 9.98 -10.02
CA ASP A 143 -19.85 9.44 -9.93
C ASP A 143 -20.53 9.27 -11.28
N ASP A 144 -20.01 9.91 -12.34
CA ASP A 144 -20.64 9.87 -13.65
C ASP A 144 -20.62 8.44 -14.24
N PRO A 145 -21.79 7.87 -14.55
CA PRO A 145 -21.88 6.50 -15.05
C PRO A 145 -21.28 6.31 -16.44
N SER A 146 -21.06 7.40 -17.18
CA SER A 146 -20.46 7.38 -18.53
C SER A 146 -18.95 7.18 -18.48
N LEU A 147 -18.31 7.35 -17.32
CA LEU A 147 -16.87 7.15 -17.16
C LEU A 147 -16.51 5.67 -17.27
N GLY A 148 -15.63 5.36 -18.22
CA GLY A 148 -15.13 4.02 -18.45
C GLY A 148 -14.16 3.54 -17.36
N ARG A 149 -13.94 2.23 -17.30
CA ARG A 149 -13.01 1.59 -16.36
C ARG A 149 -11.62 2.23 -16.38
N GLU A 150 -11.08 2.51 -17.57
CA GLU A 150 -9.73 3.08 -17.73
C GLU A 150 -9.61 4.48 -17.14
N GLN A 151 -10.61 5.33 -17.34
CA GLN A 151 -10.65 6.70 -16.80
C GLN A 151 -10.70 6.70 -15.28
N LEU A 152 -11.44 5.75 -14.70
CA LEU A 152 -11.48 5.55 -13.26
C LEU A 152 -10.12 5.12 -12.71
N ILE A 153 -9.43 4.20 -13.39
CA ILE A 153 -8.10 3.75 -12.97
C ILE A 153 -7.09 4.90 -13.05
N ASP A 154 -7.13 5.71 -14.12
CA ASP A 154 -6.26 6.89 -14.26
C ASP A 154 -6.47 7.88 -13.11
N ALA A 155 -7.73 8.13 -12.74
CA ALA A 155 -8.07 8.95 -11.57
C ALA A 155 -7.54 8.35 -10.26
N MET A 156 -7.49 7.02 -10.10
CA MET A 156 -6.93 6.36 -8.91
C MET A 156 -5.41 6.51 -8.84
N VAL A 157 -4.72 6.44 -9.98
CA VAL A 157 -3.27 6.65 -10.05
C VAL A 157 -2.92 8.10 -9.72
N ALA A 158 -3.68 9.06 -10.28
CA ALA A 158 -3.52 10.47 -10.00
C ALA A 158 -3.85 10.83 -8.54
N HIS A 159 -4.87 10.16 -7.97
CA HIS A 159 -5.36 10.41 -6.61
C HIS A 159 -5.43 9.13 -5.78
N PRO A 160 -4.29 8.62 -5.26
CA PRO A 160 -4.24 7.38 -4.49
C PRO A 160 -5.10 7.43 -3.22
N ARG A 161 -5.47 8.63 -2.73
CA ARG A 161 -6.37 8.82 -1.58
C ARG A 161 -7.79 8.27 -1.82
N LEU A 162 -8.21 8.17 -3.08
CA LEU A 162 -9.51 7.63 -3.47
C LEU A 162 -9.62 6.13 -3.24
N ILE A 163 -8.50 5.41 -3.16
CA ILE A 163 -8.47 3.94 -3.04
C ILE A 163 -8.98 3.52 -1.65
N GLU A 164 -9.81 2.48 -1.60
CA GLU A 164 -10.32 1.88 -0.36
C GLU A 164 -9.18 1.28 0.46
N ARG A 165 -9.32 1.31 1.80
CA ARG A 165 -8.28 0.89 2.74
C ARG A 165 -8.81 -0.07 3.80
N PRO A 166 -8.00 -1.02 4.29
CA PRO A 166 -6.75 -1.55 3.74
C PRO A 166 -6.99 -2.53 2.60
N ILE A 167 -6.01 -2.68 1.70
CA ILE A 167 -5.98 -3.75 0.68
C ILE A 167 -4.86 -4.70 1.06
N VAL A 168 -5.16 -5.99 1.12
CA VAL A 168 -4.17 -7.05 1.28
C VAL A 168 -4.13 -7.84 -0.01
N VAL A 169 -2.93 -8.07 -0.51
CA VAL A 169 -2.65 -8.88 -1.70
C VAL A 169 -1.77 -10.03 -1.25
N GLU A 170 -2.15 -11.26 -1.56
CA GLU A 170 -1.34 -12.44 -1.33
C GLU A 170 -1.24 -13.23 -2.63
N GLY A 171 -0.04 -13.27 -3.23
CA GLY A 171 0.17 -13.94 -4.50
C GLY A 171 -0.79 -13.43 -5.59
N ASN A 172 -1.79 -14.25 -5.92
CA ASN A 172 -2.80 -13.98 -6.95
C ASN A 172 -4.19 -13.63 -6.38
N ARG A 173 -4.29 -13.36 -5.09
CA ARG A 173 -5.55 -13.00 -4.41
C ARG A 173 -5.43 -11.63 -3.77
N ALA A 174 -6.54 -10.90 -3.73
CA ALA A 174 -6.62 -9.62 -3.06
C ALA A 174 -7.91 -9.53 -2.25
N ALA A 175 -7.84 -8.89 -1.08
CA ALA A 175 -8.99 -8.67 -0.21
C ALA A 175 -8.94 -7.27 0.41
N ILE A 176 -10.13 -6.71 0.65
CA ILE A 176 -10.29 -5.44 1.37
C ILE A 176 -10.58 -5.75 2.83
N GLY A 177 -9.77 -5.23 3.75
CA GLY A 177 -9.91 -5.44 5.21
C GLY A 177 -11.02 -4.61 5.85
N ARG A 178 -12.21 -4.67 5.26
CA ARG A 178 -13.47 -4.10 5.79
C ARG A 178 -14.62 -5.07 5.47
N PRO A 179 -14.89 -6.08 6.33
CA PRO A 179 -14.28 -6.40 7.63
C PRO A 179 -12.87 -7.01 7.53
N PRO A 180 -12.05 -6.98 8.60
CA PRO A 180 -10.70 -7.55 8.62
C PRO A 180 -10.69 -9.07 8.42
N GLU A 181 -11.81 -9.75 8.70
CA GLU A 181 -11.99 -11.19 8.48
C GLU A 181 -11.85 -11.59 7.01
N LYS A 182 -12.19 -10.70 6.05
CA LYS A 182 -12.01 -10.96 4.61
C LYS A 182 -10.57 -11.24 4.22
N VAL A 183 -9.62 -10.73 5.00
CA VAL A 183 -8.20 -10.99 4.77
C VAL A 183 -7.85 -12.43 5.11
N LEU A 184 -8.54 -13.04 6.07
CA LEU A 184 -8.34 -14.45 6.41
C LEU A 184 -8.83 -15.39 5.31
N GLU A 185 -9.82 -14.97 4.49
CA GLU A 185 -10.33 -15.77 3.38
C GLU A 185 -9.30 -15.96 2.25
N ILE A 186 -8.32 -15.06 2.14
CA ILE A 186 -7.28 -15.15 1.11
C ILE A 186 -6.05 -15.92 1.58
N LEU A 187 -5.80 -15.97 2.89
CA LEU A 187 -4.72 -16.74 3.52
C LEU A 187 -4.94 -18.24 3.30
N SER A 188 -4.06 -18.87 2.52
CA SER A 188 -4.09 -20.32 2.24
C SER A 188 -3.04 -21.10 3.01
#